data_AF-A0A1V9G3I8-F1
#
_entry.id   AF-A0A1V9G3I8-F1
#
_cell.length_a   1.000
_cell.length_b   1.000
_cell.length_c   1.000
_cell.angle_alpha   90.00
_cell.angle_beta   90.00
_cell.angle_gamma   90.00
#
_symmetry.space_group_name_H-M   'P 1'
#
loop_
_entity.id
_entity.type
_entity.pdbx_description
1 polymer ?
#
loop_
_entity_poly.entity_id
_entity_poly.type
_entity_poly.pdbx_seq_one_letter_code
_entity_poly.pdbx_strand_id
1 'polypeptide(L)'
;MPDHRRLLLISVLVLTTLLFIDFLILHEFLPERIPGTPIVISGLFLFVCYEVLFYTVFKRILKEDDTISVTYLAIFACLIVLFSEIIFQTYRLTTFSYITNEDRIRIFLIGVLGLSAFAGVLALPIAVDVKYKNRWITTLLNVGVGLAFYFVSPYVLSFIKGE
;
A
#
# COMPACT_ATOMS: atom_id res chain seq x y z
N MET A 1 13.87 -23.97 -7.03
CA MET A 1 13.43 -22.59 -7.30
C MET A 1 12.55 -22.14 -6.15
N PRO A 2 12.85 -21.00 -5.51
CA PRO A 2 12.01 -20.46 -4.45
C PRO A 2 10.59 -20.20 -4.98
N ASP A 3 9.57 -20.64 -4.24
CA ASP A 3 8.17 -20.56 -4.68
C ASP A 3 7.58 -19.18 -4.32
N HIS A 4 8.08 -18.14 -5.01
CA HIS A 4 7.61 -16.76 -4.85
C HIS A 4 6.10 -16.64 -5.10
N ARG A 5 5.50 -17.55 -5.88
CA ARG A 5 4.06 -17.60 -6.12
C ARG A 5 3.30 -17.94 -4.85
N ARG A 6 3.72 -18.96 -4.08
CA ARG A 6 3.10 -19.26 -2.77
C ARG A 6 3.25 -18.09 -1.81
N LEU A 7 4.42 -17.45 -1.77
CA LEU A 7 4.64 -16.29 -0.91
C LEU A 7 3.74 -15.11 -1.29
N LEU A 8 3.57 -14.86 -2.60
CA LEU A 8 2.64 -13.87 -3.12
C LEU A 8 1.21 -14.16 -2.67
N LEU A 9 0.73 -15.40 -2.87
CA LEU A 9 -0.63 -15.80 -2.47
C LEU A 9 -0.88 -15.60 -0.97
N ILE A 10 0.07 -16.00 -0.13
CA ILE A 10 -0.03 -15.81 1.33
C ILE A 10 -0.07 -14.32 1.66
N SER A 11 0.80 -13.51 1.04
CA SER A 11 0.87 -12.07 1.29
C SER A 11 -0.41 -11.36 0.85
N VAL A 12 -0.97 -11.75 -0.30
CA VAL A 12 -2.26 -11.26 -0.80
C VAL A 12 -3.38 -11.60 0.19
N LEU A 13 -3.42 -12.84 0.68
CA LEU A 13 -4.45 -13.26 1.64
C LEU A 13 -4.35 -12.52 2.98
N VAL A 14 -3.12 -12.36 3.50
CA VAL A 14 -2.86 -11.60 4.73
C VAL A 14 -3.29 -10.14 4.53
N LEU A 15 -2.87 -9.51 3.45
CA LEU A 15 -3.19 -8.11 3.24
C LEU A 15 -4.67 -7.89 2.98
N THR A 16 -5.31 -8.74 2.19
CA THR A 16 -6.76 -8.70 1.97
C THR A 16 -7.51 -8.81 3.30
N THR A 17 -7.09 -9.71 4.19
CA THR A 17 -7.69 -9.87 5.52
C THR A 17 -7.54 -8.59 6.34
N LEU A 18 -6.37 -7.94 6.32
CA LEU A 18 -6.14 -6.68 7.02
C LEU A 18 -7.01 -5.53 6.48
N LEU A 19 -7.22 -5.46 5.16
CA LEU A 19 -8.13 -4.49 4.54
C LEU A 19 -9.59 -4.69 5.02
N PHE A 20 -10.03 -5.94 5.15
CA PHE A 20 -11.34 -6.25 5.72
C PHE A 20 -11.45 -5.89 7.20
N ILE A 21 -10.39 -6.12 7.99
CA ILE A 21 -10.35 -5.71 9.40
C ILE A 21 -10.42 -4.18 9.51
N ASP A 22 -9.68 -3.46 8.67
CA ASP A 22 -9.74 -1.99 8.62
C ASP A 22 -11.14 -1.47 8.28
N PHE A 23 -11.77 -2.08 7.29
CA PHE A 23 -13.10 -1.70 6.81
C PHE A 23 -14.22 -2.04 7.80
N LEU A 24 -14.22 -3.26 8.36
CA LEU A 24 -15.33 -3.77 9.17
C LEU A 24 -15.19 -3.47 10.66
N ILE A 25 -13.97 -3.35 11.18
CA ILE A 25 -13.71 -3.27 12.62
C ILE A 25 -13.16 -1.89 12.96
N LEU A 26 -12.04 -1.49 12.38
CA LEU A 26 -11.32 -0.28 12.84
C LEU A 26 -12.15 1.00 12.72
N HIS A 27 -12.95 1.14 11.65
CA HIS A 27 -13.83 2.30 11.48
C HIS A 27 -14.96 2.38 12.50
N GLU A 28 -15.36 1.28 13.13
CA GLU A 28 -16.44 1.25 14.13
C GLU A 28 -15.92 1.54 15.54
N PHE A 29 -14.69 1.09 15.85
CA PHE A 29 -14.17 1.10 17.22
C PHE A 29 -13.11 2.18 17.52
N LEU A 30 -12.52 2.81 16.51
CA LEU A 30 -11.49 3.86 16.70
C LEU A 30 -11.97 5.22 16.22
N PRO A 31 -11.51 6.32 16.87
CA PRO A 31 -11.76 7.66 16.36
C PRO A 31 -11.13 7.82 14.97
N GLU A 32 -11.79 8.57 14.09
CA GLU A 32 -11.34 8.74 12.70
C GLU A 32 -9.91 9.34 12.62
N ARG A 33 -9.57 10.23 13.56
CA ARG A 33 -8.32 10.97 13.58
C ARG A 33 -7.68 10.99 14.95
N ILE A 34 -6.36 11.12 14.98
CA ILE A 34 -5.62 11.37 16.23
C ILE A 34 -5.94 12.81 16.70
N PRO A 35 -6.39 12.99 17.95
CA PRO A 35 -6.75 14.31 18.47
C PRO A 35 -5.63 15.33 18.30
N GLY A 36 -5.96 16.51 17.77
CA GLY A 36 -4.99 17.59 17.54
C GLY A 36 -4.10 17.41 16.30
N THR A 37 -4.36 16.42 15.44
CA THR A 37 -3.60 16.22 14.18
C THR A 37 -4.52 15.95 12.99
N PRO A 38 -4.07 16.21 11.74
CA PRO A 38 -4.79 15.83 10.53
C PRO A 38 -4.65 14.33 10.18
N ILE A 39 -4.04 13.51 11.03
CA ILE A 39 -3.69 12.11 10.72
C ILE A 39 -4.89 11.20 10.95
N VAL A 40 -5.28 10.48 9.91
CA VAL A 40 -6.35 9.46 9.94
C VAL A 40 -5.79 8.15 10.48
N ILE A 41 -6.47 7.56 11.48
CA ILE A 41 -5.98 6.37 12.19
C ILE A 41 -5.95 5.14 11.28
N SER A 42 -7.00 4.90 10.50
CA SER A 42 -7.06 3.79 9.53
C SER A 42 -5.93 3.87 8.50
N GLY A 43 -5.66 5.07 7.99
CA GLY A 43 -4.53 5.31 7.08
C GLY A 43 -3.16 4.98 7.70
N LEU A 44 -2.94 5.37 8.96
CA LEU A 44 -1.71 5.05 9.68
C LEU A 44 -1.58 3.53 9.94
N PHE A 45 -2.68 2.87 10.31
CA PHE A 45 -2.70 1.42 10.51
C PHE A 45 -2.31 0.67 9.23
N LEU A 46 -2.93 1.00 8.09
CA LEU A 46 -2.61 0.39 6.81
C LEU A 46 -1.15 0.64 6.39
N PHE A 47 -0.64 1.85 6.63
CA PHE A 47 0.76 2.18 6.37
C PHE A 47 1.71 1.28 7.16
N VAL A 48 1.49 1.12 8.46
CA VAL A 48 2.29 0.23 9.32
C VAL A 48 2.18 -1.22 8.86
N CYS A 49 0.98 -1.68 8.49
CA CYS A 49 0.78 -3.02 7.96
C CYS A 49 1.58 -3.26 6.66
N TYR A 50 1.61 -2.30 5.74
CA TYR A 50 2.42 -2.37 4.53
C TYR A 50 3.91 -2.46 4.87
N GLU A 51 4.42 -1.59 5.75
CA GLU A 51 5.83 -1.60 6.13
C GLU A 51 6.26 -2.96 6.71
N VAL A 52 5.51 -3.47 7.69
CA VAL A 52 5.81 -4.74 8.34
C VAL A 52 5.74 -5.91 7.36
N LEU A 53 4.71 -5.94 6.51
CA LEU A 53 4.53 -6.99 5.52
C LEU A 53 5.67 -6.98 4.50
N PHE A 54 5.97 -5.82 3.90
CA PHE A 54 7.02 -5.68 2.90
C PHE A 54 8.39 -6.00 3.48
N TYR A 55 8.72 -5.49 4.66
CA TYR A 55 9.98 -5.79 5.32
C TYR A 55 10.15 -7.30 5.54
N THR A 56 9.11 -7.97 6.05
CA THR A 56 9.13 -9.41 6.32
C THR A 56 9.27 -10.22 5.04
N VAL A 57 8.50 -9.89 4.01
CA VAL A 57 8.51 -10.58 2.71
C VAL A 57 9.84 -10.38 1.99
N PHE A 58 10.35 -9.15 1.90
CA PHE A 58 11.62 -8.86 1.22
C PHE A 58 12.80 -9.53 1.90
N LYS A 59 12.83 -9.51 3.24
CA LYS A 59 13.88 -10.20 4.00
C LYS A 59 13.86 -11.70 3.75
N ARG A 60 12.68 -12.30 3.59
CA ARG A 60 12.54 -13.71 3.23
C ARG A 60 13.01 -13.99 1.81
N ILE A 61 12.57 -13.19 0.84
CA ILE A 61 12.97 -13.33 -0.58
C ILE A 61 14.49 -13.22 -0.72
N LEU A 62 15.10 -12.19 -0.13
CA LEU A 62 16.56 -11.98 -0.20
C LEU A 62 17.37 -13.01 0.59
N LYS A 63 16.75 -13.73 1.53
CA LYS A 63 17.39 -14.88 2.21
C LYS A 63 17.40 -16.12 1.31
N GLU A 64 16.41 -16.25 0.42
CA GLU A 64 16.32 -17.35 -0.54
C GLU A 64 17.15 -17.08 -1.81
N ASP A 65 17.22 -15.82 -2.27
CA ASP A 65 18.01 -15.37 -3.42
C ASP A 65 18.45 -13.90 -3.28
N ASP A 66 19.74 -13.66 -3.05
CA ASP A 66 20.31 -12.33 -2.80
C ASP A 66 20.54 -11.50 -4.08
N THR A 67 20.47 -12.14 -5.25
CA THR A 67 20.73 -11.50 -6.55
C THR A 67 19.56 -10.63 -7.00
N ILE A 68 18.37 -10.87 -6.43
CA ILE A 68 17.11 -10.19 -6.75
C ILE A 68 17.22 -8.67 -6.62
N SER A 69 16.88 -7.94 -7.68
CA SER A 69 16.97 -6.47 -7.72
C SER A 69 15.94 -5.78 -6.82
N VAL A 70 16.25 -4.54 -6.41
CA VAL A 70 15.28 -3.69 -5.67
C VAL A 70 14.01 -3.47 -6.49
N THR A 71 14.14 -3.31 -7.81
CA THR A 71 13.00 -3.17 -8.73
C THR A 71 12.08 -4.38 -8.68
N TYR A 72 12.63 -5.60 -8.59
CA TYR A 72 11.82 -6.80 -8.45
C TYR A 72 11.02 -6.78 -7.14
N LEU A 73 11.64 -6.41 -6.02
CA LEU A 73 10.96 -6.31 -4.72
C LEU A 73 9.84 -5.26 -4.75
N ALA A 74 10.07 -4.10 -5.35
CA ALA A 74 9.06 -3.06 -5.52
C ALA A 74 7.88 -3.55 -6.39
N ILE A 75 8.16 -4.22 -7.52
CA ILE A 75 7.11 -4.83 -8.35
C ILE A 75 6.35 -5.91 -7.58
N PHE A 76 7.05 -6.71 -6.78
CA PHE A 76 6.42 -7.75 -5.96
C PHE A 76 5.46 -7.15 -4.93
N ALA A 77 5.84 -6.05 -4.26
CA ALA A 77 4.94 -5.30 -3.39
C ALA A 77 3.74 -4.69 -4.14
N CYS A 78 3.96 -4.11 -5.33
CA CYS A 78 2.85 -3.65 -6.19
C CYS A 78 1.86 -4.78 -6.47
N LEU A 79 2.33 -5.98 -6.80
CA LEU A 79 1.46 -7.12 -7.09
C LEU A 79 0.69 -7.58 -5.84
N ILE A 80 1.31 -7.60 -4.67
CA ILE A 80 0.62 -7.92 -3.40
C ILE A 80 -0.56 -6.97 -3.20
N VAL A 81 -0.33 -5.66 -3.31
CA VAL A 81 -1.36 -4.65 -3.09
C VAL A 81 -2.41 -4.68 -4.21
N LEU A 82 -1.99 -4.84 -5.47
CA LEU A 82 -2.88 -4.91 -6.62
C LEU A 82 -3.91 -6.02 -6.49
N PHE A 83 -3.46 -7.25 -6.23
CA PHE A 83 -4.39 -8.37 -6.09
C PHE A 83 -5.26 -8.25 -4.84
N SER A 84 -4.72 -7.72 -3.74
CA SER A 84 -5.50 -7.53 -2.51
C SER A 84 -6.59 -6.47 -2.70
N GLU A 85 -6.26 -5.34 -3.33
CA GLU A 85 -7.20 -4.27 -3.65
C GLU A 85 -8.25 -4.71 -4.67
N ILE A 86 -7.90 -5.51 -5.68
CA ILE A 86 -8.89 -6.05 -6.62
C ILE A 86 -9.97 -6.83 -5.86
N ILE A 87 -9.57 -7.73 -4.95
CA ILE A 87 -10.50 -8.53 -4.15
C ILE A 87 -11.32 -7.63 -3.23
N PHE A 88 -10.65 -6.75 -2.49
CA PHE A 88 -11.29 -5.87 -1.51
C PHE A 88 -12.26 -4.88 -2.15
N GLN A 89 -11.86 -4.16 -3.20
CA GLN A 89 -12.70 -3.17 -3.88
C GLN A 89 -13.89 -3.82 -4.59
N THR A 90 -13.74 -5.02 -5.14
CA THR A 90 -14.86 -5.78 -5.73
C THR A 90 -15.95 -6.06 -4.69
N TYR A 91 -15.55 -6.45 -3.48
CA TYR A 91 -16.50 -6.63 -2.38
C TYR A 91 -17.08 -5.29 -1.88
N ARG A 92 -16.21 -4.31 -1.63
CA ARG A 92 -16.60 -3.02 -1.05
C ARG A 92 -17.57 -2.25 -1.95
N LEU A 93 -17.34 -2.28 -3.26
CA LEU A 93 -18.20 -1.55 -4.20
C LEU A 93 -19.51 -2.26 -4.47
N THR A 94 -19.60 -3.58 -4.31
CA THR A 94 -20.87 -4.31 -4.43
C THR A 94 -21.78 -4.09 -3.23
N THR A 95 -21.21 -3.78 -2.06
CA THR A 95 -21.95 -3.49 -0.83
C THR A 95 -22.57 -2.08 -0.81
N PHE A 96 -22.07 -1.13 -1.60
CA PHE A 96 -22.71 0.18 -1.72
C PHE A 96 -23.86 0.16 -2.73
N SER A 97 -25.05 0.63 -2.33
CA SER A 97 -26.26 0.70 -3.18
C SER A 97 -26.54 2.10 -3.74
N TYR A 98 -25.98 3.15 -3.14
CA TYR A 98 -26.31 4.56 -3.41
C TYR A 98 -25.41 5.23 -4.46
N ILE A 99 -24.46 4.50 -5.07
CA ILE A 99 -23.45 5.06 -5.96
C ILE A 99 -23.69 4.62 -7.42
N THR A 100 -23.51 5.56 -8.36
CA THR A 100 -23.65 5.31 -9.80
C THR A 100 -22.60 4.32 -10.32
N ASN A 101 -22.84 3.71 -11.49
CA ASN A 101 -21.86 2.79 -12.09
C ASN A 101 -20.56 3.50 -12.50
N GLU A 102 -20.65 4.74 -12.96
CA GLU A 102 -19.47 5.55 -13.33
C GLU A 102 -18.59 5.83 -12.11
N ASP A 103 -19.20 6.21 -10.99
CA ASP A 103 -18.48 6.42 -9.73
C ASP A 103 -17.84 5.13 -9.20
N ARG A 104 -18.52 3.99 -9.31
CA ARG A 104 -17.96 2.68 -8.93
C ARG A 104 -16.69 2.39 -9.70
N ILE A 105 -16.70 2.57 -11.02
CA ILE A 105 -15.52 2.36 -11.87
C ILE A 105 -14.41 3.33 -11.49
N ARG A 106 -14.73 4.61 -11.30
CA ARG A 106 -13.75 5.63 -10.89
C ARG A 106 -13.08 5.27 -9.57
N ILE A 107 -13.87 4.95 -8.54
CA ILE A 107 -13.37 4.58 -7.21
C ILE A 107 -12.56 3.28 -7.27
N PHE A 108 -13.02 2.29 -8.06
CA PHE A 108 -12.30 1.04 -8.26
C PHE A 108 -10.91 1.28 -8.85
N LEU A 109 -10.82 2.05 -9.95
CA LEU A 109 -9.55 2.33 -10.62
C LEU A 109 -8.60 3.14 -9.74
N ILE A 110 -9.11 4.15 -9.02
CA ILE A 110 -8.31 4.95 -8.09
C ILE A 110 -7.79 4.08 -6.94
N GLY A 111 -8.65 3.23 -6.36
CA GLY A 111 -8.25 2.31 -5.29
C GLY A 111 -7.21 1.30 -5.78
N VAL A 112 -7.54 0.54 -6.82
CA VAL A 112 -6.69 -0.55 -7.32
C VAL A 112 -5.37 -0.03 -7.89
N LEU A 113 -5.40 0.92 -8.84
CA LEU A 113 -4.18 1.39 -9.49
C LEU A 113 -3.42 2.39 -8.62
N GLY A 114 -4.13 3.30 -7.97
CA GLY A 114 -3.53 4.34 -7.14
C GLY A 114 -2.83 3.76 -5.92
N LEU A 115 -3.48 2.88 -5.15
CA LEU A 115 -2.86 2.27 -3.96
C LEU A 115 -1.73 1.32 -4.32
N SER A 116 -1.85 0.59 -5.44
CA SER A 116 -0.75 -0.29 -5.91
C SER A 116 0.47 0.50 -6.33
N ALA A 117 0.29 1.59 -7.09
CA ALA A 117 1.40 2.45 -7.46
C ALA A 117 2.04 3.10 -6.22
N PHE A 118 1.22 3.57 -5.28
CA PHE A 118 1.69 4.13 -4.02
C PHE A 118 2.49 3.10 -3.20
N ALA A 119 2.00 1.88 -3.10
CA ALA A 119 2.69 0.78 -2.42
C ALA A 119 4.05 0.48 -3.06
N GLY A 120 4.16 0.55 -4.38
CA GLY A 120 5.45 0.44 -5.09
C GLY A 120 6.45 1.51 -4.69
N VAL A 121 6.00 2.76 -4.60
CA VAL A 121 6.84 3.90 -4.16
C VAL A 121 7.27 3.70 -2.70
N LEU A 122 6.37 3.29 -1.81
CA LEU A 122 6.68 2.99 -0.41
C LEU A 122 7.60 1.78 -0.24
N ALA A 123 7.53 0.80 -1.14
CA ALA A 123 8.36 -0.39 -1.09
C ALA A 123 9.84 -0.11 -1.43
N LEU A 124 10.15 0.94 -2.19
CA LEU A 124 11.52 1.29 -2.59
C LEU A 124 12.47 1.52 -1.39
N PRO A 125 12.18 2.42 -0.43
CA PRO A 125 13.04 2.62 0.73
C PRO A 125 13.20 1.35 1.55
N ILE A 126 12.13 0.56 1.73
CA ILE A 126 12.18 -0.71 2.48
C ILE A 126 13.07 -1.73 1.77
N ALA A 127 12.92 -1.87 0.45
CA ALA A 127 13.73 -2.78 -0.35
C ALA A 127 15.21 -2.40 -0.33
N VAL A 128 15.53 -1.10 -0.37
CA VAL A 128 16.91 -0.59 -0.25
C VAL A 128 17.47 -0.85 1.14
N ASP A 129 16.70 -0.61 2.19
CA ASP A 129 17.11 -0.86 3.57
C ASP A 129 17.41 -2.35 3.79
N VAL A 130 16.50 -3.23 3.38
CA VAL A 130 16.66 -4.68 3.57
C VAL A 130 17.82 -5.22 2.74
N LYS A 131 17.98 -4.78 1.48
CA LYS A 131 19.02 -5.30 0.57
C LYS A 131 20.41 -4.76 0.89
N TYR A 132 20.55 -3.44 0.99
CA TYR A 132 21.88 -2.80 1.10
C TYR A 132 22.25 -2.44 2.54
N LYS A 133 21.29 -2.43 3.47
CA LYS A 133 21.49 -2.00 4.87
C LYS A 133 22.07 -0.60 4.99
N ASN A 134 21.87 0.23 3.95
CA ASN A 134 22.42 1.57 3.88
C ASN A 134 21.38 2.59 4.34
N ARG A 135 21.42 2.87 5.65
CA ARG A 135 20.48 3.79 6.31
C ARG A 135 20.43 5.18 5.68
N TRP A 136 21.56 5.70 5.20
CA TRP A 136 21.61 7.02 4.57
C TRP A 136 20.77 7.09 3.29
N ILE A 137 20.90 6.10 2.41
CA ILE A 137 20.12 6.04 1.16
C ILE A 137 18.63 5.81 1.49
N THR A 138 18.33 4.94 2.44
CA THR A 138 16.95 4.72 2.93
C THR A 138 16.32 6.01 3.42
N THR A 139 17.03 6.79 4.26
CA THR A 139 16.53 8.07 4.77
C THR A 139 16.32 9.08 3.64
N LEU A 140 17.26 9.17 2.69
CA LEU A 140 17.10 10.04 1.51
C LEU A 140 15.86 9.66 0.68
N LEU A 141 15.61 8.36 0.48
CA LEU A 141 14.42 7.89 -0.21
C LEU A 141 13.14 8.22 0.57
N ASN A 142 13.12 8.01 1.88
CA ASN A 142 11.96 8.37 2.71
C ASN A 142 11.67 9.87 2.67
N VAL A 143 12.71 10.71 2.77
CA VAL A 143 12.58 12.17 2.62
C VAL A 143 12.10 12.53 1.22
N GLY A 144 12.65 11.92 0.18
CA GLY A 144 12.25 12.14 -1.21
C GLY A 144 10.78 11.76 -1.46
N VAL A 145 10.34 10.63 -0.94
CA VAL A 145 8.93 10.21 -0.99
C VAL A 145 8.04 11.20 -0.23
N GLY A 146 8.43 11.58 1.00
CA GLY A 146 7.69 12.56 1.79
C GLY A 146 7.55 13.92 1.10
N LEU A 147 8.63 14.43 0.49
CA LEU A 147 8.62 15.66 -0.30
C LEU A 147 7.75 15.51 -1.55
N ALA A 148 7.84 14.39 -2.27
CA ALA A 148 6.99 14.13 -3.42
C ALA A 148 5.50 14.17 -3.01
N PHE A 149 5.12 13.57 -1.88
CA PHE A 149 3.76 13.68 -1.36
C PHE A 149 3.36 15.10 -0.99
N TYR A 150 4.24 15.83 -0.32
CA TYR A 150 3.98 17.22 0.06
C TYR A 150 3.73 18.13 -1.16
N PHE A 151 4.53 17.99 -2.22
CA PHE A 151 4.41 18.83 -3.42
C PHE A 151 3.37 18.34 -4.42
N VAL A 152 3.15 17.02 -4.56
CA VAL A 152 2.24 16.45 -5.56
C VAL A 152 0.81 16.35 -5.03
N SER A 153 0.62 16.12 -3.72
CA SER A 153 -0.74 15.96 -3.16
C SER A 153 -1.65 17.18 -3.39
N PRO A 154 -1.20 18.45 -3.35
CA PRO A 154 -2.08 19.58 -3.65
C PRO A 154 -2.60 19.57 -5.09
N TYR A 155 -1.74 19.21 -6.06
CA TYR A 155 -2.13 19.11 -7.47
C TYR A 155 -3.06 17.93 -7.74
N VAL A 156 -2.82 16.80 -7.08
CA VAL A 156 -3.72 15.64 -7.19
C VAL A 156 -5.08 15.96 -6.57
N LEU A 157 -5.09 16.66 -5.43
CA LEU A 157 -6.32 17.07 -4.75
C LEU A 157 -7.11 18.13 -5.55
N SER A 158 -6.43 19.10 -6.19
CA SER A 158 -7.10 20.08 -7.06
C SER A 158 -7.71 19.39 -8.29
N PHE A 159 -6.96 18.49 -8.93
CA PHE A 159 -7.45 17.71 -10.07
C PHE A 159 -8.66 16.83 -9.70
N ILE A 160 -8.67 16.20 -8.51
CA ILE A 160 -9.81 15.40 -8.04
C ILE A 160 -11.04 16.27 -7.77
N LYS A 161 -10.84 17.49 -7.26
CA LYS A 161 -11.90 18.47 -6.97
C LYS A 161 -12.42 19.20 -8.21
N GLY A 162 -11.72 19.12 -9.34
CA GLY A 162 -12.07 19.84 -10.57
C GLY A 162 -11.74 21.33 -10.52
N GLU A 163 -10.77 21.72 -9.69
CA GLU A 163 -10.20 23.08 -9.60
C GLU A 163 -8.99 23.26 -10.53
#